data_AF-A0A1E4IEB4-F1
#
_entry.id   AF-A0A1E4IEB4-F1
#
_cell.length_a   1.000
_cell.length_b   1.000
_cell.length_c   1.000
_cell.angle_alpha   90.00
_cell.angle_beta   90.00
_cell.angle_gamma   90.00
#
_symmetry.space_group_name_H-M   'P 1'
#
loop_
_entity.id
_entity.type
_entity.pdbx_description
1 polymer ?
#
loop_
_entity_poly.entity_id
_entity_poly.type
_entity_poly.pdbx_seq_one_letter_code
_entity_poly.pdbx_strand_id
1 'polypeptide(L)'
;MPSPRSPAPPLRPASRRWRQCGATLIELAIVAGLVAVLLALLLPLYRGWQDRVKTNQAQDDIIAMSMVIDAFHQDYGRFPADLAEIRRGSVRDPWGNAYRYLDLSTATGKGKARKDHSLVPLNTDYDLYSTGPDGSSAGPLTAKASRDDILRANNGRFVGPADRY
;
A
#
# COMPACT_ATOMS: atom_id res chain seq x y z
N MET A 1 70.05 46.23 29.13
CA MET A 1 68.68 45.66 29.15
C MET A 1 68.21 45.54 27.70
N PRO A 2 67.87 44.34 27.19
CA PRO A 2 67.39 44.19 25.82
C PRO A 2 65.88 44.45 25.75
N SER A 3 65.47 45.21 24.74
CA SER A 3 64.08 45.58 24.45
C SER A 3 63.25 44.37 23.97
N PRO A 4 61.94 44.32 24.29
CA PRO A 4 61.08 43.22 23.89
C PRO A 4 60.81 43.25 22.38
N ARG A 5 61.00 42.10 21.72
CA ARG A 5 60.68 41.90 20.31
C ARG A 5 59.16 41.82 20.15
N SER A 6 58.58 42.67 19.30
CA SER A 6 57.17 42.62 18.95
C SER A 6 56.78 41.27 18.34
N PRO A 7 55.58 40.72 18.66
CA PRO A 7 55.12 39.47 18.08
C PRO A 7 54.79 39.63 16.59
N ALA A 8 55.15 38.62 15.80
CA ALA A 8 54.87 38.57 14.37
C ALA A 8 53.35 38.53 14.10
N PRO A 9 52.85 39.19 13.05
CA PRO A 9 51.43 39.19 12.72
C PRO A 9 50.94 37.80 12.30
N PRO A 10 49.68 37.44 12.58
CA PRO A 10 49.12 36.16 12.18
C PRO A 10 49.02 36.05 10.65
N LEU A 11 49.47 34.92 10.11
CA LEU A 11 49.33 34.58 8.69
C LEU A 11 47.85 34.46 8.35
N ARG A 12 47.33 35.36 7.50
CA ARG A 12 45.96 35.27 7.01
C ARG A 12 45.81 34.00 6.17
N PRO A 13 44.80 33.14 6.44
CA PRO A 13 44.55 31.99 5.59
C PRO A 13 44.22 32.50 4.18
N ALA A 14 44.97 32.04 3.18
CA ALA A 14 44.68 32.33 1.80
C ALA A 14 43.28 31.78 1.47
N SER A 15 42.32 32.68 1.26
CA SER A 15 41.01 32.31 0.76
C SER A 15 41.20 31.66 -0.60
N ARG A 16 41.06 30.34 -0.68
CA ARG A 16 40.98 29.64 -1.96
C ARG A 16 39.78 30.24 -2.70
N ARG A 17 40.05 31.14 -3.65
CA ARG A 17 39.05 31.56 -4.62
C ARG A 17 38.72 30.33 -5.45
N TRP A 18 37.55 29.76 -5.23
CA TRP A 18 36.99 28.77 -6.13
C TRP A 18 36.85 29.49 -7.46
N ARG A 19 37.65 29.08 -8.45
CA ARG A 19 37.51 29.59 -9.81
C ARG A 19 36.11 29.19 -10.26
N GLN A 20 35.24 30.17 -10.46
CA GLN A 20 33.95 29.94 -11.07
C GLN A 20 34.21 29.64 -12.56
N CYS A 21 34.21 28.36 -12.92
CA CYS A 21 34.15 27.95 -14.31
C CYS A 21 32.70 28.12 -14.79
N GLY A 22 32.48 28.90 -15.84
CA GLY A 22 31.17 29.05 -16.46
C GLY A 22 30.78 27.75 -17.18
N ALA A 23 29.56 27.26 -16.96
CA ALA A 23 29.02 26.12 -17.70
C ALA A 23 28.70 26.54 -19.13
N THR A 24 29.00 25.67 -20.10
CA THR A 24 28.58 25.90 -21.49
C THR A 24 27.13 25.46 -21.71
N LEU A 25 26.47 26.01 -22.72
CA LEU A 25 25.11 25.58 -23.10
C LEU A 25 25.06 24.08 -23.43
N ILE A 26 26.12 23.53 -24.04
CA ILE A 26 26.23 22.11 -24.36
C ILE A 26 26.30 21.27 -23.09
N GLU A 27 27.06 21.71 -22.09
CA GLU A 27 27.21 20.99 -20.82
C GLU A 27 25.89 20.89 -20.06
N LEU A 28 25.10 21.98 -20.03
CA LEU A 28 23.75 21.96 -19.48
C LEU A 28 22.80 21.06 -20.27
N ALA A 29 22.92 21.02 -21.61
CA ALA A 29 22.12 20.12 -22.44
C ALA A 29 22.45 18.64 -22.18
N ILE A 30 23.74 18.30 -22.01
CA ILE A 30 24.17 16.93 -21.67
C ILE A 30 23.68 16.54 -20.28
N VAL A 31 23.84 17.41 -19.27
CA VAL A 31 23.37 17.15 -17.91
C VAL A 31 21.85 16.98 -17.87
N ALA A 32 21.09 17.84 -18.55
CA ALA A 32 19.64 17.72 -18.66
C ALA A 32 19.23 16.40 -19.34
N GLY A 33 19.94 16.00 -20.40
CA GLY A 33 19.75 14.71 -21.07
C GLY A 33 20.01 13.52 -20.14
N LEU A 34 21.10 13.56 -19.38
CA LEU A 34 21.43 12.51 -18.39
C LEU A 34 20.36 12.42 -17.29
N VAL A 35 19.90 13.55 -16.76
CA VAL A 35 18.82 13.58 -15.76
C VAL A 35 17.51 13.01 -16.35
N ALA A 36 17.17 13.35 -17.59
CA ALA A 36 15.98 12.81 -18.25
C ALA A 36 16.05 11.28 -18.41
N VAL A 37 17.21 10.74 -18.81
CA VAL A 37 17.44 9.29 -18.90
C VAL A 37 17.32 8.63 -17.54
N LEU A 38 17.93 9.20 -16.49
CA LEU A 38 17.84 8.66 -15.13
C LEU A 38 16.40 8.64 -14.62
N LEU A 39 15.64 9.71 -14.81
CA LEU A 39 14.24 9.79 -14.40
C LEU A 39 13.37 8.76 -15.15
N ALA A 40 13.61 8.56 -16.44
CA ALA A 40 12.89 7.55 -17.23
C ALA A 40 13.09 6.12 -16.67
N LEU A 41 14.29 5.81 -16.17
CA LEU A 41 14.60 4.52 -15.54
C LEU A 41 14.01 4.39 -14.12
N LEU A 42 13.85 5.49 -13.39
CA LEU A 42 13.44 5.47 -11.98
C LEU A 42 11.93 5.24 -11.77
N LEU A 43 11.10 5.77 -12.67
CA LEU A 43 9.63 5.71 -12.57
C LEU A 43 9.02 4.30 -12.41
N PRO A 44 9.38 3.28 -13.22
CA PRO A 44 8.76 1.95 -13.10
C PRO A 44 9.09 1.25 -11.77
N LEU A 45 10.28 1.49 -11.19
CA LEU A 45 10.68 0.90 -9.91
C LEU A 45 9.82 1.40 -8.75
N TYR A 46 9.44 2.67 -8.79
CA TYR A 46 8.67 3.30 -7.71
C TYR A 46 7.23 2.77 -7.63
N ARG A 47 6.57 2.54 -8.78
CA ARG A 47 5.17 2.07 -8.84
C ARG A 47 4.99 0.70 -8.18
N GLY A 48 5.86 -0.27 -8.49
CA GLY A 48 5.77 -1.61 -7.91
C GLY A 48 5.95 -1.64 -6.38
N TRP A 49 6.77 -0.72 -5.84
CA TRP A 49 6.92 -0.57 -4.38
C TRP A 49 5.65 0.00 -3.74
N GLN A 50 5.04 1.03 -4.33
CA GLN A 50 3.80 1.61 -3.84
C GLN A 50 2.67 0.57 -3.82
N ASP A 51 2.51 -0.21 -4.88
CA ASP A 51 1.48 -1.24 -4.96
C ASP A 51 1.66 -2.29 -3.86
N ARG A 52 2.90 -2.73 -3.61
CA ARG A 52 3.18 -3.66 -2.51
C ARG A 52 2.83 -3.09 -1.13
N VAL A 53 3.15 -1.82 -0.89
CA VAL A 53 2.83 -1.15 0.38
C VAL A 53 1.31 -1.07 0.56
N LYS A 54 0.58 -0.67 -0.48
CA LYS A 54 -0.89 -0.61 -0.47
C LYS A 54 -1.50 -1.99 -0.24
N THR A 55 -1.03 -3.00 -0.95
CA THR A 55 -1.50 -4.37 -0.77
C THR A 55 -1.25 -4.90 0.65
N ASN A 56 -0.09 -4.59 1.25
CA ASN A 56 0.18 -4.95 2.64
C ASN A 56 -0.74 -4.22 3.62
N GLN A 57 -0.94 -2.92 3.43
CA GLN A 57 -1.87 -2.14 4.25
C GLN A 57 -3.30 -2.70 4.17
N ALA A 58 -3.77 -3.05 2.97
CA ALA A 58 -5.09 -3.65 2.82
C ALA A 58 -5.23 -5.01 3.54
N GLN A 59 -4.17 -5.83 3.55
CA GLN A 59 -4.13 -7.07 4.32
C GLN A 59 -4.22 -6.80 5.83
N ASP A 60 -3.42 -5.86 6.33
CA ASP A 60 -3.41 -5.48 7.76
C ASP A 60 -4.79 -4.96 8.20
N ASP A 61 -5.43 -4.13 7.38
CA ASP A 61 -6.78 -3.61 7.63
C ASP A 61 -7.81 -4.76 7.71
N ILE A 62 -7.76 -5.72 6.78
CA ILE A 62 -8.64 -6.90 6.78
C ILE A 62 -8.42 -7.74 8.04
N ILE A 63 -7.17 -7.99 8.43
CA ILE A 63 -6.83 -8.72 9.66
C ILE A 63 -7.41 -8.00 10.88
N ALA A 64 -7.20 -6.70 10.99
CA ALA A 64 -7.70 -5.90 12.10
C ALA A 64 -9.24 -5.89 12.15
N MET A 65 -9.92 -5.78 11.01
CA MET A 65 -11.38 -5.84 10.93
C MET A 65 -11.91 -7.24 11.30
N SER A 66 -11.25 -8.30 10.85
CA SER A 66 -11.60 -9.68 11.24
C SER A 66 -11.54 -9.88 12.74
N MET A 67 -10.50 -9.39 13.42
CA MET A 67 -10.42 -9.48 14.88
C MET A 67 -11.61 -8.80 15.58
N VAL A 68 -12.07 -7.65 15.06
CA VAL A 68 -13.23 -6.94 15.62
C VAL A 68 -14.53 -7.68 15.34
N ILE A 69 -14.69 -8.25 14.14
CA ILE A 69 -15.85 -9.06 13.77
C ILE A 69 -15.94 -10.32 14.65
N ASP A 70 -14.81 -10.99 14.85
CA ASP A 70 -14.74 -12.21 15.64
C ASP A 70 -15.04 -11.93 17.12
N ALA A 71 -14.52 -10.82 17.67
CA ALA A 71 -14.86 -10.37 19.02
C ALA A 71 -16.36 -10.04 19.15
N PHE A 72 -16.93 -9.33 18.17
CA PHE A 72 -18.37 -9.05 18.14
C PHE A 72 -19.19 -10.35 18.13
N HIS A 73 -18.77 -11.36 17.36
CA HIS A 73 -19.44 -12.65 17.33
C HIS A 73 -19.38 -13.37 18.69
N GLN A 74 -18.25 -13.29 19.39
CA GLN A 74 -18.12 -13.86 20.74
C GLN A 74 -19.04 -13.18 21.76
N ASP A 75 -19.19 -11.86 21.68
CA ASP A 75 -20.00 -11.08 22.62
C ASP A 75 -21.51 -11.21 22.36
N TYR A 76 -21.93 -11.24 21.09
CA TYR A 76 -23.35 -11.16 20.71
C TYR A 76 -23.90 -12.46 20.12
N GLY A 77 -23.07 -13.49 19.89
CA GLY A 77 -23.47 -14.77 19.30
C GLY A 77 -23.89 -14.72 17.83
N ARG A 78 -23.64 -13.60 17.14
CA ARG A 78 -23.94 -13.39 15.71
C ARG A 78 -22.89 -12.50 15.07
N PHE A 79 -22.73 -12.59 13.76
CA PHE A 79 -21.91 -11.65 13.01
C PHE A 79 -22.62 -10.28 12.90
N PRO A 80 -21.87 -9.18 12.68
CA PRO A 80 -22.47 -7.88 12.46
C PRO A 80 -23.23 -7.85 11.13
N ALA A 81 -24.29 -7.05 11.05
CA ALA A 81 -25.09 -6.90 9.84
C ALA A 81 -24.30 -6.23 8.72
N ASP A 82 -23.45 -5.27 9.08
CA ASP A 82 -22.53 -4.58 8.18
C ASP A 82 -21.29 -4.07 8.94
N LEU A 83 -20.34 -3.49 8.22
CA LEU A 83 -19.15 -2.90 8.83
C LEU A 83 -19.47 -1.63 9.63
N ALA A 84 -20.60 -0.96 9.41
CA ALA A 84 -20.96 0.25 10.15
C ALA A 84 -21.36 -0.07 11.60
N GLU A 85 -21.98 -1.23 11.84
CA GLU A 85 -22.33 -1.71 13.19
C GLU A 85 -21.10 -1.79 14.11
N ILE A 86 -19.96 -2.22 13.58
CA ILE A 86 -18.67 -2.28 14.29
C ILE A 86 -17.80 -1.02 14.11
N ARG A 87 -18.39 0.10 13.66
CA ARG A 87 -17.71 1.39 13.42
C ARG A 87 -16.55 1.32 12.41
N ARG A 88 -16.63 0.41 11.43
CA ARG A 88 -15.66 0.25 10.33
C ARG A 88 -16.22 0.61 8.94
N GLY A 89 -17.50 0.96 8.81
CA GLY A 89 -18.12 1.30 7.52
C GLY A 89 -17.53 2.52 6.80
N SER A 90 -16.84 3.42 7.51
CA SER A 90 -16.15 4.58 6.92
C SER A 90 -14.69 4.28 6.52
N VAL A 91 -14.15 3.12 6.89
CA VAL A 91 -12.79 2.73 6.50
C VAL A 91 -12.75 2.53 4.98
N ARG A 92 -11.66 2.98 4.37
CA ARG A 92 -11.40 2.86 2.94
C ARG A 92 -10.10 2.12 2.76
N ASP A 93 -10.04 1.32 1.70
CA ASP A 93 -8.80 0.67 1.32
C ASP A 93 -7.78 1.70 0.77
N PRO A 94 -6.53 1.29 0.54
CA PRO A 94 -5.46 2.21 0.10
C PRO A 94 -5.64 2.80 -1.31
N TRP A 95 -6.67 2.36 -2.04
CA TRP A 95 -7.07 2.91 -3.34
C TRP A 95 -8.32 3.79 -3.24
N GLY A 96 -8.91 3.92 -2.05
CA GLY A 96 -10.05 4.79 -1.76
C GLY A 96 -11.40 4.09 -1.88
N ASN A 97 -11.43 2.79 -2.15
CA ASN A 97 -12.67 2.01 -2.23
C ASN A 97 -13.14 1.59 -0.84
N ALA A 98 -14.44 1.36 -0.69
CA ALA A 98 -14.98 0.81 0.56
C ALA A 98 -14.73 -0.69 0.62
N TYR A 99 -14.32 -1.19 1.81
CA TYR A 99 -14.26 -2.61 2.07
C TYR A 99 -15.64 -3.27 1.89
N ARG A 100 -15.63 -4.50 1.39
CA ARG A 100 -16.82 -5.30 1.15
C ARG A 100 -16.91 -6.39 2.21
N TYR A 101 -18.10 -6.51 2.77
CA TYR A 101 -18.42 -7.48 3.81
C TYR A 101 -19.75 -8.15 3.49
N LEU A 102 -19.84 -9.44 3.77
CA LEU A 102 -21.07 -10.20 3.67
C LEU A 102 -21.09 -11.29 4.75
N ASP A 103 -22.05 -11.23 5.65
CA ASP A 103 -22.36 -12.33 6.56
C ASP A 103 -22.97 -13.51 5.78
N LEU A 104 -22.27 -14.65 5.75
CA LEU A 104 -22.71 -15.84 5.01
C LEU A 104 -23.67 -16.71 5.82
N SER A 105 -23.75 -16.52 7.14
CA SER A 105 -24.67 -17.25 8.01
C SER A 105 -26.12 -16.81 7.79
N THR A 106 -26.32 -15.54 7.42
CA THR A 106 -27.64 -14.96 7.14
C THR A 106 -27.91 -14.73 5.66
N ALA A 107 -26.90 -14.86 4.79
CA ALA A 107 -27.06 -14.70 3.35
C ALA A 107 -27.96 -15.79 2.74
N THR A 108 -29.24 -15.49 2.60
CA THR A 108 -30.19 -16.33 1.86
C THR A 108 -29.96 -16.24 0.35
N GLY A 109 -29.51 -17.35 -0.25
CA GLY A 109 -29.45 -17.53 -1.71
C GLY A 109 -28.16 -18.22 -2.18
N LYS A 110 -28.29 -19.17 -3.11
CA LYS A 110 -27.14 -19.84 -3.72
C LYS A 110 -26.29 -18.82 -4.51
N GLY A 111 -25.00 -18.71 -4.20
CA GLY A 111 -24.02 -17.99 -5.03
C GLY A 111 -23.65 -16.57 -4.60
N LYS A 112 -23.98 -16.16 -3.37
CA LYS A 112 -23.53 -14.86 -2.82
C LYS A 112 -22.10 -14.90 -2.29
N ALA A 113 -21.67 -16.04 -1.75
CA ALA A 113 -20.30 -16.24 -1.31
C ALA A 113 -19.33 -16.08 -2.48
N ARG A 114 -18.19 -15.46 -2.20
CA ARG A 114 -17.04 -15.50 -3.10
C ARG A 114 -16.55 -16.93 -3.25
N LYS A 115 -16.01 -17.27 -4.42
CA LYS A 115 -15.64 -18.65 -4.75
C LYS A 115 -14.24 -18.74 -5.33
N ASP A 116 -13.55 -19.83 -5.01
CA ASP A 116 -12.23 -20.14 -5.53
C ASP A 116 -12.26 -20.61 -7.00
N HIS A 117 -11.11 -21.07 -7.49
CA HIS A 117 -10.93 -21.61 -8.83
C HIS A 117 -11.76 -22.86 -9.13
N SER A 118 -12.15 -23.61 -8.10
CA SER A 118 -13.01 -24.79 -8.18
C SER A 118 -14.49 -24.46 -7.93
N LEU A 119 -14.86 -23.18 -7.86
CA LEU A 119 -16.20 -22.68 -7.57
C LEU A 119 -16.71 -23.05 -6.16
N VAL A 120 -15.80 -23.35 -5.24
CA VAL A 120 -16.08 -23.62 -3.83
C VAL A 120 -16.04 -22.29 -3.06
N PRO A 121 -16.99 -22.03 -2.13
CA PRO A 121 -16.96 -20.84 -1.30
C PRO A 121 -15.61 -20.65 -0.58
N LEU A 122 -15.07 -19.43 -0.59
CA LEU A 122 -13.81 -19.09 0.10
C LEU A 122 -13.93 -19.23 1.62
N ASN A 123 -15.09 -18.85 2.13
CA ASN A 123 -15.42 -18.82 3.55
C ASN A 123 -16.80 -19.45 3.79
N THR A 124 -17.02 -19.87 5.02
CA THR A 124 -18.32 -20.37 5.50
C THR A 124 -18.98 -19.43 6.52
N ASP A 125 -18.21 -18.51 7.10
CA ASP A 125 -18.65 -17.57 8.13
C ASP A 125 -19.06 -16.21 7.53
N TYR A 126 -18.12 -15.47 6.98
CA TYR A 126 -18.33 -14.19 6.30
C TYR A 126 -17.24 -13.95 5.25
N ASP A 127 -17.60 -13.18 4.22
CA ASP A 127 -16.63 -12.63 3.27
C ASP A 127 -16.20 -11.24 3.72
N LEU A 128 -14.89 -10.94 3.61
CA LEU A 128 -14.31 -9.63 3.86
C LEU A 128 -13.16 -9.39 2.86
N TYR A 129 -13.24 -8.31 2.09
CA TYR A 129 -12.25 -8.01 1.05
C TYR A 129 -12.22 -6.54 0.65
N SER A 130 -11.11 -6.13 0.02
CA SER A 130 -10.95 -4.90 -0.77
C SER A 130 -11.07 -5.24 -2.25
N THR A 131 -11.66 -4.33 -3.04
CA THR A 131 -11.81 -4.46 -4.50
C THR A 131 -10.57 -4.01 -5.28
N GLY A 132 -9.43 -3.84 -4.58
CA GLY A 132 -8.17 -3.48 -5.23
C GLY A 132 -8.15 -2.11 -5.91
N PRO A 133 -7.10 -1.85 -6.72
CA PRO A 133 -6.92 -0.62 -7.48
C PRO A 133 -8.03 -0.27 -8.46
N ASP A 134 -8.65 -1.25 -9.12
CA ASP A 134 -9.62 -0.97 -10.18
C ASP A 134 -11.05 -0.73 -9.64
N GLY A 135 -11.31 -1.10 -8.38
CA GLY A 135 -12.60 -0.90 -7.71
C GLY A 135 -13.71 -1.84 -8.19
N SER A 136 -13.39 -2.74 -9.11
CA SER A 136 -14.28 -3.73 -9.71
C SER A 136 -14.11 -5.06 -8.97
N SER A 137 -15.16 -5.87 -8.93
CA SER A 137 -15.06 -7.21 -8.35
C SER A 137 -16.23 -8.08 -8.78
N ALA A 138 -16.00 -9.38 -8.84
CA ALA A 138 -17.00 -10.42 -9.07
C ALA A 138 -16.85 -11.55 -8.04
N GLY A 139 -17.90 -12.36 -7.86
CA GLY A 139 -17.91 -13.42 -6.85
C GLY A 139 -16.80 -14.47 -7.03
N PRO A 140 -16.65 -15.10 -8.21
CA PRO A 140 -15.58 -16.07 -8.45
C PRO A 140 -14.21 -15.41 -8.66
N LEU A 141 -13.14 -15.96 -8.06
CA LEU A 141 -11.75 -15.50 -8.25
C LEU A 141 -11.23 -15.74 -9.68
N THR A 142 -11.89 -16.60 -10.46
CA THR A 142 -11.58 -16.80 -11.88
C THR A 142 -11.96 -15.62 -12.77
N ALA A 143 -12.85 -14.73 -12.30
CA ALA A 143 -13.25 -13.55 -13.04
C ALA A 143 -12.09 -12.55 -13.15
N LYS A 144 -11.94 -11.93 -14.33
CA LYS A 144 -10.89 -10.93 -14.56
C LYS A 144 -10.96 -9.75 -13.58
N ALA A 145 -12.18 -9.34 -13.23
CA ALA A 145 -12.45 -8.25 -12.31
C ALA A 145 -12.10 -8.54 -10.85
N SER A 146 -11.74 -9.78 -10.49
CA SER A 146 -11.45 -10.16 -9.10
C SER A 146 -9.97 -10.48 -8.86
N ARG A 147 -9.11 -10.26 -9.85
CA ARG A 147 -7.70 -10.69 -9.80
C ARG A 147 -6.85 -9.81 -8.89
N ASP A 148 -7.21 -8.55 -8.76
CA ASP A 148 -6.53 -7.55 -7.93
C ASP A 148 -7.19 -7.34 -6.57
N ASP A 149 -8.26 -8.09 -6.27
CA ASP A 149 -8.89 -8.11 -4.96
C ASP A 149 -7.91 -8.56 -3.87
N ILE A 150 -8.00 -7.94 -2.70
CA ILE A 150 -7.29 -8.38 -1.49
C ILE A 150 -8.34 -8.93 -0.53
N LEU A 151 -8.25 -10.20 -0.15
CA LEU A 151 -9.34 -10.91 0.50
C LEU A 151 -8.91 -11.76 1.69
N ARG A 152 -9.88 -12.00 2.57
CA ARG A 152 -9.87 -13.07 3.57
C ARG A 152 -10.42 -14.35 2.95
N ALA A 153 -9.74 -15.48 3.14
CA ALA A 153 -10.21 -16.80 2.73
C ALA A 153 -9.89 -17.89 3.74
N ASN A 154 -10.48 -19.07 3.54
CA ASN A 154 -10.35 -20.24 4.38
C ASN A 154 -10.65 -19.93 5.85
N ASN A 155 -11.76 -19.22 6.08
CA ASN A 155 -12.21 -18.76 7.40
C ASN A 155 -11.10 -18.04 8.19
N GLY A 156 -10.37 -17.15 7.52
CA GLY A 156 -9.34 -16.31 8.14
C GLY A 156 -7.93 -16.90 8.19
N ARG A 157 -7.72 -18.13 7.69
CA ARG A 157 -6.38 -18.73 7.61
C ARG A 157 -5.52 -18.12 6.49
N PHE A 158 -6.14 -17.43 5.55
CA PHE A 158 -5.48 -16.68 4.50
C PHE A 158 -6.02 -15.25 4.46
N VAL A 159 -5.11 -14.28 4.38
CA VAL A 159 -5.41 -12.90 4.01
C VAL A 159 -4.35 -12.47 3.01
N GLY A 160 -4.78 -12.05 1.82
CA GLY A 160 -3.84 -11.73 0.75
C GLY A 160 -4.50 -11.44 -0.59
N PRO A 161 -3.67 -11.17 -1.62
CA PRO A 161 -4.13 -11.03 -3.00
C PRO A 161 -4.87 -12.27 -3.50
N ALA A 162 -5.96 -12.05 -4.24
CA ALA A 162 -6.78 -13.11 -4.82
C ALA A 162 -6.00 -14.00 -5.81
N ASP A 163 -5.01 -13.45 -6.52
CA ASP A 163 -4.15 -14.20 -7.44
C ASP A 163 -3.20 -15.18 -6.75
N ARG A 164 -3.08 -15.12 -5.41
CA ARG A 164 -2.23 -16.00 -4.59
C ARG A 164 -3.02 -17.03 -3.77
N TYR A 165 -4.33 -17.10 -3.95
CA TYR A 165 -5.20 -18.04 -3.26
C TYR A 165 -5.66 -19.16 -4.20
#